data_AF-A0A8C2FE02-F1
#
_entry.id   AF-A0A8C2FE02-F1
#
_cell.length_a   1.000
_cell.length_b   1.000
_cell.length_c   1.000
_cell.angle_alpha   90.00
_cell.angle_beta   90.00
_cell.angle_gamma   90.00
#
_symmetry.space_group_name_H-M   'P 1'
#
loop_
_entity.id
_entity.type
_entity.pdbx_description
1 polymer ?
#
loop_
_entity_poly.entity_id
_entity_poly.type
_entity_poly.pdbx_seq_one_letter_code
_entity_poly.pdbx_strand_id
1 'polypeptide(L)'
;MESVLTLCIICCLFRKKYNYYNLEFAHETLNLNFLQEMQAERYISFILQDINYILMVMQMLKNMSAKEIQPDDLKEFIKDRYLSYQKYAATMCLIFSFPQTEPTIQPTPAMEKYLYSYKELMNDPLYFAVGLLPCVRLWVCWKVNNMDGHPEKHYKGLLNKHLDTPEKEQKANEIFHKQMQNEHEFFKSS
;
A
#
# COMPACT_ATOMS: atom_id res chain seq x y z
N MET A 1 6.96 -4.56 27.86
CA MET A 1 6.77 -4.21 26.43
C MET A 1 6.13 -5.41 25.74
N GLU A 2 4.91 -5.78 26.16
CA GLU A 2 4.30 -7.08 25.80
C GLU A 2 2.80 -6.97 25.43
N SER A 3 2.29 -5.78 25.12
CA SER A 3 0.83 -5.59 24.96
C SER A 3 0.38 -4.63 23.86
N VAL A 4 1.31 -4.06 23.07
CA VAL A 4 0.94 -3.15 21.96
C VAL A 4 0.90 -3.88 20.61
N LEU A 5 1.72 -4.93 20.43
CA LEU A 5 1.78 -5.71 19.18
C LEU A 5 0.61 -6.69 18.98
N THR A 6 -0.08 -7.11 20.04
CA THR A 6 -1.05 -8.21 19.96
C THR A 6 -2.48 -7.76 19.63
N LEU A 7 -2.82 -6.46 19.69
CA LEU A 7 -4.22 -6.02 19.56
C LEU A 7 -4.56 -5.10 18.37
N CYS A 8 -3.65 -4.26 17.87
CA CYS A 8 -4.04 -3.30 16.81
C CYS A 8 -4.17 -3.91 15.39
N ILE A 9 -3.52 -5.05 15.13
CA ILE A 9 -3.34 -5.57 13.77
C ILE A 9 -4.43 -6.59 13.36
N ILE A 10 -5.24 -7.08 14.32
CA ILE A 10 -6.04 -8.29 14.10
C ILE A 10 -7.50 -8.08 13.65
N CYS A 11 -8.18 -6.92 13.75
CA CYS A 11 -9.66 -7.02 13.83
C CYS A 11 -10.63 -6.23 12.94
N CYS A 12 -10.43 -5.00 12.47
CA CYS A 12 -11.66 -4.19 12.26
C CYS A 12 -12.25 -4.06 10.86
N LEU A 13 -11.95 -4.91 9.87
CA LEU A 13 -12.79 -4.93 8.64
C LEU A 13 -13.09 -6.24 7.95
N PHE A 14 -12.23 -7.25 8.04
CA PHE A 14 -12.28 -8.33 7.06
C PHE A 14 -12.10 -9.73 7.66
N ARG A 15 -12.34 -9.89 8.97
CA ARG A 15 -12.23 -11.16 9.70
C ARG A 15 -13.10 -12.31 9.14
N LYS A 16 -14.06 -12.01 8.26
CA LYS A 16 -14.89 -13.01 7.56
C LYS A 16 -14.59 -13.22 6.07
N LYS A 17 -13.88 -12.29 5.40
CA LYS A 17 -13.83 -12.24 3.91
C LYS A 17 -12.42 -12.29 3.33
N TYR A 18 -11.40 -11.91 4.11
CA TYR A 18 -10.00 -12.00 3.72
C TYR A 18 -9.29 -12.89 4.71
N ASN A 19 -8.84 -14.02 4.18
CA ASN A 19 -8.54 -15.26 4.91
C ASN A 19 -7.32 -15.11 5.85
N TYR A 20 -7.18 -16.03 6.81
CA TYR A 20 -6.09 -16.08 7.80
C TYR A 20 -4.68 -16.15 7.16
N TYR A 21 -4.57 -16.58 5.89
CA TYR A 21 -3.32 -16.73 5.14
C TYR A 21 -2.50 -15.45 4.94
N ASN A 22 -3.10 -14.26 5.10
CA ASN A 22 -2.37 -13.00 4.97
C ASN A 22 -1.71 -12.55 6.28
N LEU A 23 -2.04 -13.18 7.41
CA LEU A 23 -1.42 -12.88 8.70
C LEU A 23 0.03 -13.36 8.75
N GLU A 24 0.38 -14.40 7.99
CA GLU A 24 1.73 -14.94 7.92
C GLU A 24 2.70 -13.88 7.42
N PHE A 25 2.47 -13.31 6.21
CA PHE A 25 3.35 -12.26 5.70
C PHE A 25 3.39 -11.02 6.58
N ALA A 26 2.26 -10.62 7.18
CA ALA A 26 2.25 -9.49 8.12
C ALA A 26 3.14 -9.79 9.34
N HIS A 27 3.00 -10.98 9.94
CA HIS A 27 3.79 -11.41 11.08
C HIS A 27 5.27 -11.57 10.73
N GLU A 28 5.60 -12.23 9.62
CA GLU A 28 6.97 -12.40 9.15
C GLU A 28 7.64 -11.06 8.88
N THR A 29 6.91 -10.14 8.22
CA THR A 29 7.42 -8.79 7.91
C THR A 29 7.78 -8.04 9.18
N LEU A 30 6.90 -8.04 10.18
CA LEU A 30 7.12 -7.36 11.46
C LEU A 30 8.30 -7.94 12.26
N ASN A 31 8.66 -9.19 12.01
CA ASN A 31 9.79 -9.87 12.65
C ASN A 31 11.11 -9.78 11.87
N LEU A 32 11.14 -9.10 10.71
CA LEU A 32 12.38 -8.93 9.95
C LEU A 32 13.40 -8.09 10.74
N ASN A 33 14.67 -8.51 10.67
CA ASN A 33 15.79 -7.77 11.30
C ASN A 33 15.84 -6.31 10.86
N PHE A 34 15.40 -5.99 9.64
CA PHE A 34 15.28 -4.60 9.20
C PHE A 34 14.43 -3.74 10.15
N LEU A 35 13.28 -4.26 10.59
CA LEU A 35 12.35 -3.56 11.48
C LEU A 35 12.77 -3.63 12.95
N GLN A 36 13.50 -4.69 13.35
CA GLN A 36 13.99 -4.86 14.71
C GLN A 36 15.29 -4.06 14.95
N GLU A 37 16.13 -3.90 13.93
CA GLU A 37 17.46 -3.30 14.01
C GLU A 37 17.64 -2.27 12.88
N MET A 38 16.93 -1.15 13.01
CA MET A 38 17.01 -0.03 12.06
C MET A 38 18.38 0.66 12.11
N GLN A 39 19.28 0.26 11.23
CA GLN A 39 20.52 0.97 10.96
C GLN A 39 20.26 2.16 10.02
N ALA A 40 20.94 3.28 10.24
CA ALA A 40 20.68 4.54 9.53
C ALA A 40 20.82 4.43 8.00
N GLU A 41 21.85 3.74 7.51
CA GLU A 41 22.08 3.58 6.06
C GLU A 41 20.99 2.74 5.39
N ARG A 42 20.60 1.62 6.02
CA ARG A 42 19.50 0.76 5.56
C ARG A 42 18.17 1.51 5.58
N TYR A 43 17.92 2.29 6.62
CA TYR A 43 16.73 3.12 6.71
C TYR A 43 16.67 4.17 5.59
N ILE A 44 17.78 4.85 5.30
CA ILE A 44 17.83 5.83 4.19
C ILE A 44 17.56 5.12 2.86
N SER A 45 18.21 3.98 2.60
CA SER A 45 17.99 3.19 1.37
C SER A 45 16.53 2.78 1.22
N PHE A 46 15.93 2.25 2.30
CA PHE A 46 14.52 1.89 2.35
C PHE A 46 13.61 3.09 2.05
N ILE A 47 13.84 4.23 2.70
CA ILE A 47 13.01 5.42 2.50
C ILE A 47 13.14 5.97 1.07
N LEU A 48 14.33 5.92 0.45
CA LEU A 48 14.47 6.29 -0.95
C LEU A 48 13.60 5.40 -1.86
N GLN A 49 13.56 4.09 -1.60
CA GLN A 49 12.69 3.19 -2.35
C GLN A 49 11.21 3.40 -2.03
N ASP A 50 10.84 3.73 -0.79
CA ASP A 50 9.46 4.08 -0.42
C ASP A 50 9.00 5.37 -1.11
N ILE A 51 9.88 6.37 -1.23
CA ILE A 51 9.62 7.59 -2.01
C ILE A 51 9.43 7.26 -3.50
N ASN A 52 10.27 6.38 -4.06
CA ASN A 52 10.09 5.89 -5.42
C ASN A 52 8.72 5.21 -5.60
N TYR A 53 8.32 4.35 -4.67
CA TYR A 53 6.98 3.73 -4.67
C TYR A 53 5.87 4.78 -4.70
N ILE A 54 5.92 5.76 -3.80
CA ILE A 54 4.92 6.83 -3.70
C ILE A 54 4.82 7.60 -5.01
N LEU A 55 5.94 8.01 -5.60
CA LEU A 55 5.98 8.79 -6.85
C LEU A 55 5.41 7.98 -8.03
N MET A 56 5.79 6.72 -8.15
CA MET A 56 5.36 5.86 -9.24
C MET A 56 3.86 5.52 -9.13
N VAL A 57 3.38 5.15 -7.94
CA VAL A 57 1.95 4.87 -7.72
C VAL A 57 1.11 6.15 -7.88
N MET A 58 1.60 7.30 -7.42
CA MET A 58 0.95 8.59 -7.66
C MET A 58 0.76 8.84 -9.17
N GLN A 59 1.79 8.60 -9.98
CA GLN A 59 1.70 8.80 -11.43
C GLN A 59 0.74 7.80 -12.09
N MET A 60 0.67 6.56 -11.61
CA MET A 60 -0.33 5.59 -12.06
C MET A 60 -1.75 6.06 -11.73
N LEU A 61 -1.99 6.51 -10.49
CA LEU A 61 -3.27 7.06 -10.05
C LEU A 61 -3.66 8.31 -10.87
N LYS A 62 -2.72 9.20 -11.15
CA LYS A 62 -2.91 10.35 -12.05
C LYS A 62 -3.39 9.89 -13.41
N ASN A 63 -2.68 8.95 -14.03
CA ASN A 63 -3.03 8.41 -15.35
C ASN A 63 -4.41 7.73 -15.34
N MET A 64 -4.74 6.97 -14.30
CA MET A 64 -6.04 6.33 -14.15
C MET A 64 -7.15 7.36 -13.95
N SER A 65 -6.94 8.39 -13.14
CA SER A 65 -7.92 9.46 -12.88
C SER A 65 -8.31 10.27 -14.13
N ALA A 66 -7.45 10.27 -15.16
CA ALA A 66 -7.71 10.91 -16.44
C ALA A 66 -8.53 10.04 -17.41
N LYS A 67 -8.71 8.74 -17.11
CA LYS A 67 -9.52 7.83 -17.91
C LYS A 67 -11.00 7.93 -17.53
N GLU A 68 -11.85 7.48 -18.45
CA GLU A 68 -13.25 7.21 -18.12
C GLU A 68 -13.31 5.96 -17.23
N ILE A 69 -13.61 6.16 -15.94
CA ILE A 69 -13.81 5.11 -14.96
C ILE A 69 -15.28 5.07 -14.60
N GLN A 70 -15.84 3.87 -14.64
CA GLN A 70 -17.15 3.55 -14.10
C GLN A 70 -17.02 2.38 -13.13
N PRO A 71 -17.85 2.30 -12.09
CA PRO A 71 -18.81 3.33 -11.63
C PRO A 71 -18.17 4.61 -11.04
N ASP A 72 -18.97 5.67 -10.91
CA ASP A 72 -18.53 7.00 -10.45
C ASP A 72 -17.84 7.01 -9.09
N ASP A 73 -18.22 6.12 -8.17
CA ASP A 73 -17.59 6.02 -6.86
C ASP A 73 -16.16 5.43 -6.93
N LEU A 74 -15.87 4.52 -7.88
CA LEU A 74 -14.49 4.09 -8.17
C LEU A 74 -13.69 5.23 -8.79
N LYS A 75 -14.31 6.03 -9.67
CA LYS A 75 -13.66 7.20 -10.28
C LYS A 75 -13.28 8.23 -9.21
N GLU A 76 -14.20 8.55 -8.31
CA GLU A 76 -13.97 9.44 -7.18
C GLU A 76 -12.87 8.90 -6.27
N PHE A 77 -12.93 7.60 -5.93
CA PHE A 77 -11.91 6.96 -5.12
C PHE A 77 -10.49 7.08 -5.73
N ILE A 78 -10.32 6.77 -7.02
CA ILE A 78 -9.02 6.88 -7.69
C ILE A 78 -8.50 8.32 -7.70
N LYS A 79 -9.39 9.29 -7.97
CA LYS A 79 -9.05 10.71 -7.94
C LYS A 79 -8.62 11.18 -6.55
N ASP A 80 -9.34 10.77 -5.51
CA ASP A 80 -9.01 11.11 -4.13
C ASP A 80 -7.68 10.48 -3.69
N ARG A 81 -7.41 9.23 -4.10
CA ARG A 81 -6.12 8.59 -3.85
C ARG A 81 -4.99 9.32 -4.58
N TYR A 82 -5.19 9.75 -5.83
CA TYR A 82 -4.21 10.57 -6.54
C TYR A 82 -3.87 11.85 -5.76
N LEU A 83 -4.88 12.62 -5.34
CA LEU A 83 -4.68 13.87 -4.59
C LEU A 83 -3.98 13.62 -3.25
N SER A 84 -4.34 12.55 -2.54
CA SER A 84 -3.70 12.14 -1.29
C SER A 84 -2.23 11.80 -1.49
N TYR A 85 -1.91 11.00 -2.52
CA TYR A 85 -0.52 10.64 -2.85
C TYR A 85 0.27 11.85 -3.32
N GLN A 86 -0.33 12.77 -4.08
CA GLN A 86 0.32 14.00 -4.51
C GLN A 86 0.74 14.87 -3.32
N LYS A 87 -0.15 15.07 -2.35
CA LYS A 87 0.17 15.82 -1.13
C LYS A 87 1.27 15.13 -0.31
N TYR A 88 1.20 13.81 -0.18
CA TYR A 88 2.19 13.04 0.57
C TYR A 88 3.55 13.03 -0.11
N ALA A 89 3.60 12.83 -1.44
CA ALA A 89 4.81 12.91 -2.24
C ALA A 89 5.49 14.28 -2.10
N ALA A 90 4.74 15.38 -2.19
CA ALA A 90 5.28 16.73 -2.00
C ALA A 90 5.89 16.92 -0.61
N THR A 91 5.25 16.35 0.42
CA THR A 91 5.75 16.38 1.80
C THR A 91 7.05 15.58 1.93
N MET A 92 7.12 14.38 1.37
CA MET A 92 8.32 13.55 1.39
C MET A 92 9.47 14.21 0.62
N CYS A 93 9.21 14.79 -0.55
CA CYS A 93 10.21 15.53 -1.30
C CYS A 93 10.80 16.70 -0.50
N LEU A 94 9.96 17.43 0.23
CA LEU A 94 10.40 18.52 1.11
C LEU A 94 11.27 18.02 2.27
N ILE A 95 10.81 16.98 2.98
CA ILE A 95 11.53 16.41 4.14
C ILE A 95 12.92 15.92 3.72
N PHE A 96 13.02 15.26 2.56
CA PHE A 96 14.28 14.70 2.06
C PHE A 96 15.07 15.67 1.18
N SER A 97 14.69 16.96 1.14
CA SER A 97 15.39 18.02 0.41
C SER A 97 15.65 17.68 -1.05
N PHE A 98 14.73 16.96 -1.70
CA PHE A 98 14.84 16.71 -3.13
C PHE A 98 14.70 18.03 -3.89
N PRO A 99 15.46 18.23 -4.99
CA PRO A 99 15.30 19.40 -5.85
C PRO A 99 13.87 19.49 -6.39
N GLN A 100 13.45 20.66 -6.88
CA GLN A 100 12.08 20.88 -7.38
C GLN A 100 11.68 19.97 -8.55
N THR A 101 12.64 19.28 -9.16
CA THR A 101 12.44 18.23 -10.16
C THR A 101 12.25 16.87 -9.50
N GLU A 102 11.33 16.04 -10.00
CA GLU A 102 11.12 14.67 -9.50
C GLU A 102 12.46 13.90 -9.42
N PRO A 103 12.76 13.28 -8.26
CA PRO A 103 14.04 12.61 -8.10
C PRO A 103 14.10 11.32 -8.91
N THR A 104 15.22 11.11 -9.60
CA THR A 104 15.50 9.85 -10.28
C THR A 104 16.03 8.84 -9.28
N ILE A 105 15.16 7.97 -8.79
CA ILE A 105 15.51 6.88 -7.87
C ILE A 105 15.52 5.58 -8.67
N GLN A 106 16.67 4.89 -8.72
CA GLN A 106 16.75 3.59 -9.38
C GLN A 106 16.04 2.54 -8.51
N PRO A 107 15.02 1.85 -9.03
CA PRO A 107 14.30 0.84 -8.26
C PRO A 107 15.19 -0.38 -7.98
N THR A 108 15.05 -0.98 -6.80
CA THR A 108 15.60 -2.32 -6.54
C THR A 108 14.78 -3.39 -7.28
N PRO A 109 15.32 -4.60 -7.52
CA PRO A 109 14.55 -5.68 -8.15
C PRO A 109 13.22 -5.99 -7.43
N ALA A 110 13.19 -5.93 -6.10
CA ALA A 110 11.97 -6.10 -5.32
C ALA A 110 10.96 -4.97 -5.58
N MET A 111 11.43 -3.71 -5.61
CA MET A 111 10.58 -2.56 -5.93
C MET A 111 10.09 -2.57 -7.38
N GLU A 112 10.92 -2.98 -8.35
CA GLU A 112 10.51 -3.17 -9.75
C GLU A 112 9.37 -4.18 -9.86
N LYS A 113 9.53 -5.35 -9.22
CA LYS A 113 8.49 -6.37 -9.16
C LYS A 113 7.21 -5.83 -8.52
N TYR A 114 7.34 -5.06 -7.44
CA TYR A 114 6.20 -4.49 -6.75
C TYR A 114 5.44 -3.50 -7.64
N LEU A 115 6.15 -2.54 -8.25
CA LEU A 115 5.57 -1.55 -9.16
C LEU A 115 5.00 -2.18 -10.43
N TYR A 116 5.64 -3.21 -10.97
CA TYR A 116 5.11 -3.96 -12.11
C TYR A 116 3.74 -4.55 -11.78
N SER A 117 3.57 -5.12 -10.57
CA SER A 117 2.28 -5.66 -10.15
C SER A 117 1.17 -4.61 -10.11
N TYR A 118 1.45 -3.35 -9.75
CA TYR A 118 0.47 -2.26 -9.83
C TYR A 118 0.14 -1.88 -11.27
N LYS A 119 1.12 -1.88 -12.18
CA LYS A 119 0.89 -1.62 -13.62
C LYS A 119 -0.11 -2.61 -14.20
N GLU A 120 -0.02 -3.89 -13.83
CA GLU A 120 -0.98 -4.93 -14.26
C GLU A 120 -2.42 -4.62 -13.80
N LEU A 121 -2.57 -3.97 -12.64
CA LEU A 121 -3.87 -3.64 -12.05
C LEU A 121 -4.49 -2.35 -12.61
N MET A 122 -3.75 -1.52 -13.35
CA MET A 122 -4.21 -0.20 -13.80
C MET A 122 -5.44 -0.22 -14.73
N ASN A 123 -5.75 -1.38 -15.32
CA ASN A 123 -6.93 -1.55 -16.17
C ASN A 123 -8.20 -1.86 -15.39
N ASP A 124 -8.10 -2.16 -14.10
CA ASP A 124 -9.24 -2.48 -13.24
C ASP A 124 -9.16 -1.67 -11.94
N PRO A 125 -9.84 -0.51 -11.88
CA PRO A 125 -9.81 0.39 -10.73
C PRO A 125 -10.20 -0.26 -9.40
N LEU A 126 -11.12 -1.24 -9.41
CA LEU A 126 -11.52 -1.96 -8.21
C LEU A 126 -10.35 -2.78 -7.65
N TYR A 127 -9.70 -3.55 -8.51
CA TYR A 127 -8.56 -4.38 -8.10
C TYR A 127 -7.30 -3.56 -7.83
N PHE A 128 -7.12 -2.42 -8.48
CA PHE A 128 -6.11 -1.45 -8.09
C PHE A 128 -6.35 -0.93 -6.66
N ALA A 129 -7.60 -0.60 -6.31
CA ALA A 129 -7.97 -0.21 -4.96
C ALA A 129 -7.68 -1.33 -3.95
N VAL A 130 -8.00 -2.59 -4.28
CA VAL A 130 -7.61 -3.75 -3.44
C VAL A 130 -6.09 -3.82 -3.27
N GLY A 131 -5.33 -3.60 -4.34
CA GLY A 131 -3.87 -3.69 -4.30
C GLY A 131 -3.19 -2.64 -3.43
N LEU A 132 -3.82 -1.48 -3.23
CA LEU A 132 -3.31 -0.43 -2.33
C LEU A 132 -3.49 -0.76 -0.83
N LEU A 133 -4.37 -1.70 -0.48
CA LEU A 133 -4.71 -1.97 0.94
C LEU A 133 -3.54 -2.45 1.80
N PRO A 134 -2.67 -3.39 1.35
CA PRO A 134 -1.54 -3.87 2.14
C PRO A 134 -0.65 -2.76 2.66
N CYS A 135 -0.23 -1.86 1.78
CA CYS A 135 0.60 -0.71 2.12
C CYS A 135 -0.08 0.14 3.20
N VAL A 136 -1.31 0.59 2.94
CA VAL A 136 -2.02 1.48 3.86
C VAL A 136 -2.21 0.84 5.24
N ARG A 137 -2.39 -0.48 5.32
CA ARG A 137 -2.55 -1.19 6.61
C ARG A 137 -1.23 -1.43 7.32
N LEU A 138 -0.21 -1.93 6.62
CA LEU A 138 1.07 -2.27 7.22
C LEU A 138 1.75 -1.02 7.81
N TRP A 139 1.68 0.11 7.10
CA TRP A 139 2.22 1.38 7.55
C TRP A 139 1.47 2.01 8.73
N VAL A 140 0.15 1.81 8.83
CA VAL A 140 -0.65 2.19 10.02
C VAL A 140 -0.25 1.36 11.24
N CYS A 141 0.07 0.08 11.03
CA CYS A 141 0.49 -0.82 12.11
C CYS A 141 1.91 -0.52 12.61
N TRP A 142 2.76 0.03 11.74
CA TRP A 142 4.18 0.23 12.05
C TRP A 142 4.51 1.61 12.65
N LYS A 143 3.85 2.70 12.21
CA LYS A 143 4.13 4.06 12.74
C LYS A 143 3.06 4.47 13.76
N VAL A 144 3.47 4.73 15.00
CA VAL A 144 2.61 5.23 16.09
C VAL A 144 1.78 6.44 15.67
N ASN A 145 2.38 7.37 14.91
CA ASN A 145 1.71 8.58 14.38
C ASN A 145 0.66 8.29 13.29
N ASN A 146 0.66 7.08 12.72
CA ASN A 146 -0.31 6.63 11.72
C ASN A 146 -1.41 5.74 12.34
N MET A 147 -1.31 5.39 13.63
CA MET A 147 -2.26 4.47 14.29
C MET A 147 -3.68 5.04 14.43
N ASP A 148 -3.85 6.36 14.35
CA ASP A 148 -5.16 7.03 14.31
C ASP A 148 -5.75 7.06 12.89
N GLY A 149 -5.02 6.52 11.91
CA GLY A 149 -5.50 6.36 10.55
C GLY A 149 -6.69 5.39 10.51
N HIS A 150 -7.75 5.80 9.81
CA HIS A 150 -8.93 4.97 9.60
C HIS A 150 -9.10 4.58 8.11
N PRO A 151 -8.19 3.77 7.53
CA PRO A 151 -8.31 3.33 6.13
C PRO A 151 -9.67 2.69 5.84
N GLU A 152 -10.28 2.08 6.84
CA GLU A 152 -11.59 1.45 6.73
C GLU A 152 -12.68 2.39 6.24
N LYS A 153 -12.61 3.67 6.61
CA LYS A 153 -13.62 4.66 6.23
C LYS A 153 -13.63 4.88 4.72
N HIS A 154 -12.48 4.73 4.05
CA HIS A 154 -12.35 4.97 2.62
C HIS A 154 -12.55 3.70 1.79
N TYR A 155 -12.18 2.53 2.31
CA TYR A 155 -12.17 1.29 1.52
C TYR A 155 -13.38 0.38 1.80
N LYS A 156 -13.91 0.33 3.04
CA LYS A 156 -14.95 -0.65 3.40
C LYS A 156 -16.18 -0.55 2.52
N GLY A 157 -16.74 0.66 2.43
CA GLY A 157 -17.98 0.90 1.69
C GLY A 157 -17.82 0.55 0.21
N LEU A 158 -16.74 1.03 -0.40
CA LEU A 158 -16.40 0.79 -1.80
C LEU A 158 -16.25 -0.71 -2.09
N LEU A 159 -15.40 -1.41 -1.32
CA LEU A 159 -15.09 -2.81 -1.59
C LEU A 159 -16.27 -3.73 -1.31
N ASN A 160 -17.03 -3.48 -0.23
CA ASN A 160 -18.23 -4.27 0.06
C ASN A 160 -19.30 -4.13 -1.03
N LYS A 161 -19.39 -2.95 -1.66
CA LYS A 161 -20.33 -2.68 -2.74
C LYS A 161 -19.94 -3.39 -4.04
N HIS A 162 -18.65 -3.41 -4.38
CA HIS A 162 -18.18 -3.86 -5.70
C HIS A 162 -17.64 -5.30 -5.74
N LEU A 163 -17.27 -5.87 -4.59
CA LEU A 163 -16.91 -7.28 -4.44
C LEU A 163 -18.14 -8.08 -3.99
N ASP A 164 -19.14 -8.08 -4.84
CA ASP A 164 -20.49 -8.61 -4.60
C ASP A 164 -20.70 -10.06 -5.05
N THR A 165 -19.71 -10.64 -5.75
CA THR A 165 -19.73 -12.05 -6.18
C THR A 165 -18.53 -12.82 -5.65
N PRO A 166 -18.65 -14.15 -5.39
CA PRO A 166 -17.55 -14.97 -4.91
C PRO A 166 -16.30 -14.92 -5.80
N GLU A 167 -16.46 -14.82 -7.13
CA GLU A 167 -15.35 -14.76 -8.08
C GLU A 167 -14.57 -13.45 -7.93
N LYS A 168 -15.26 -12.32 -7.74
CA LYS A 168 -14.62 -11.03 -7.48
C LYS A 168 -13.91 -11.04 -6.13
N GLU A 169 -14.53 -11.64 -5.11
CA GLU A 169 -13.92 -11.80 -3.80
C GLU A 169 -12.65 -12.65 -3.85
N GLN A 170 -12.69 -13.78 -4.56
CA GLN A 170 -11.53 -14.65 -4.74
C GLN A 170 -10.39 -13.92 -5.44
N LYS A 171 -10.67 -13.25 -6.57
CA LYS A 171 -9.66 -12.46 -7.29
C LYS A 171 -9.09 -11.34 -6.42
N ALA A 172 -9.93 -10.63 -5.66
CA ALA A 172 -9.47 -9.61 -4.73
C ALA A 172 -8.56 -10.21 -3.63
N ASN A 173 -8.88 -11.40 -3.12
CA ASN A 173 -8.04 -12.10 -2.15
C ASN A 173 -6.67 -12.47 -2.73
N GLU A 174 -6.62 -13.01 -3.95
CA GLU A 174 -5.37 -13.35 -4.65
C GLU A 174 -4.49 -12.11 -4.87
N ILE A 175 -5.10 -10.99 -5.29
CA ILE A 175 -4.39 -9.72 -5.46
C ILE A 175 -3.87 -9.21 -4.12
N PHE A 176 -4.71 -9.16 -3.09
CA PHE A 176 -4.30 -8.71 -1.76
C PHE A 176 -3.12 -9.55 -1.24
N HIS A 177 -3.18 -10.87 -1.43
CA HIS A 177 -2.10 -11.79 -1.04
C HIS A 177 -0.80 -11.51 -1.81
N LYS A 178 -0.86 -11.38 -3.14
CA LYS A 178 0.29 -11.02 -3.98
C LYS A 178 0.93 -9.69 -3.54
N GLN A 179 0.10 -8.72 -3.18
CA GLN A 179 0.56 -7.40 -2.74
C GLN A 179 1.18 -7.44 -1.33
N MET A 180 0.63 -8.23 -0.40
CA MET A 180 1.26 -8.52 0.90
C MET A 180 2.62 -9.23 0.74
N GLN A 181 2.73 -10.15 -0.20
CA GLN A 181 4.00 -10.81 -0.52
C GLN A 181 5.04 -9.82 -1.05
N ASN A 182 4.63 -8.95 -1.99
CA ASN A 182 5.55 -7.93 -2.52
C ASN A 182 6.02 -6.95 -1.44
N GLU A 183 5.14 -6.56 -0.51
CA GLU A 183 5.51 -5.78 0.68
C GLU A 183 6.56 -6.54 1.50
N HIS A 184 6.27 -7.80 1.86
CA HIS A 184 7.22 -8.63 2.61
C HIS A 184 8.59 -8.71 1.93
N GLU A 185 8.63 -8.97 0.61
CA GLU A 185 9.86 -9.03 -0.16
C GLU A 185 10.62 -7.69 -0.18
N PHE A 186 9.90 -6.57 -0.29
CA PHE A 186 10.48 -5.24 -0.22
C PHE A 186 11.15 -5.00 1.13
N PHE A 187 10.43 -5.19 2.24
CA PHE A 187 10.99 -5.05 3.59
C PHE A 187 12.15 -6.03 3.85
N LYS A 188 12.08 -7.25 3.32
CA LYS A 188 13.13 -8.26 3.44
C LYS A 188 14.41 -7.88 2.68
N SER A 189 14.26 -7.18 1.55
CA SER A 189 15.38 -6.71 0.74
C SER A 189 16.03 -5.41 1.23
N SER A 190 15.46 -4.80 2.27
CA SER A 190 15.86 -3.49 2.82
C SER A 190 16.85 -3.58 3.98
#